data_AF-R2T8Q3-F1
#
_entry.id   AF-R2T8Q3-F1
#
_cell.length_a   1.000
_cell.length_b   1.000
_cell.length_c   1.000
_cell.angle_alpha   90.00
_cell.angle_beta   90.00
_cell.angle_gamma   90.00
#
_symmetry.space_group_name_H-M   'P 1'
#
loop_
_entity.id
_entity.type
_entity.pdbx_description
1 polymer ?
#
loop_
_entity_poly.entity_id
_entity_poly.type
_entity_poly.pdbx_seq_one_letter_code
_entity_poly.pdbx_strand_id
1 'polypeptide(L)'
;MKQNLDLQLKIKFLRRKKNYDGQQVYKADRKISENLRKNDQFYLDGQHKDHLEVFDKQGNFRFVLNLDGSINGAKTAKAAKQGRRIP
;
A
#
# COMPACT_ATOMS: atom_id res chain seq x y z
N MET A 1 -0.47 -7.73 23.55
CA MET A 1 -0.22 -6.41 22.90
C MET A 1 1.25 -6.23 22.50
N LYS A 2 1.80 -7.08 21.60
CA LYS A 2 3.20 -6.95 21.11
C LYS A 2 3.34 -6.86 19.57
N GLN A 3 2.25 -6.87 18.81
CA GLN A 3 2.30 -6.95 17.34
C GLN A 3 2.52 -5.60 16.63
N ASN A 4 2.19 -4.47 17.26
CA ASN A 4 2.27 -3.16 16.60
C ASN A 4 3.69 -2.59 16.51
N LEU A 5 4.57 -2.87 17.47
CA LEU A 5 5.92 -2.30 17.49
C LEU A 5 6.83 -2.96 16.43
N ASP A 6 6.65 -4.26 16.21
CA ASP A 6 7.40 -5.04 15.23
C ASP A 6 7.08 -4.60 13.78
N LEU A 7 5.80 -4.35 13.48
CA LEU A 7 5.35 -3.82 12.19
C LEU A 7 5.93 -2.42 11.92
N GLN A 8 5.94 -1.54 12.93
CA GLN A 8 6.51 -0.19 12.79
C GLN A 8 8.04 -0.22 12.55
N LEU A 9 8.78 -1.09 13.25
CA LEU A 9 10.21 -1.28 13.06
C LEU A 9 10.54 -1.85 11.67
N LYS A 10 9.77 -2.84 11.18
CA LYS A 10 9.91 -3.40 9.83
C LYS A 10 9.59 -2.36 8.75
N ILE A 11 8.55 -1.55 8.92
CA ILE A 11 8.19 -0.47 7.99
C ILE A 11 9.25 0.64 7.90
N LYS A 12 10.00 0.89 8.99
CA LYS A 12 11.03 1.94 9.02
C LYS A 12 12.18 1.71 8.03
N PHE A 13 12.52 0.45 7.73
CA PHE A 13 13.55 0.06 6.75
C PHE A 13 13.03 -0.05 5.31
N LEU A 14 11.72 0.16 5.08
CA LEU A 14 11.03 -0.03 3.81
C LEU A 14 10.68 1.27 3.07
N ARG A 15 11.07 2.42 3.62
CA ARG A 15 10.80 3.75 3.07
C ARG A 15 11.62 3.98 1.80
N ARG A 16 10.94 4.20 0.66
CA ARG A 16 11.52 4.98 -0.44
C ARG A 16 11.35 6.47 -0.12
N LYS A 17 12.27 7.34 -0.57
CA LYS A 17 12.13 8.81 -0.49
C LYS A 17 11.06 9.36 -1.44
N LYS A 18 9.97 8.62 -1.65
CA LYS A 18 8.93 8.97 -2.61
C LYS A 18 7.63 9.26 -1.89
N ASN A 19 7.09 10.44 -2.15
CA ASN A 19 5.76 10.83 -1.70
C ASN A 19 4.80 10.75 -2.88
N TYR A 20 3.59 10.27 -2.62
CA TYR A 20 2.47 10.30 -3.54
C TYR A 20 1.22 10.61 -2.73
N ASP A 21 0.34 11.48 -3.25
CA ASP A 21 -0.85 11.93 -2.54
C ASP A 21 -0.56 12.47 -1.12
N GLY A 22 0.56 13.19 -0.96
CA GLY A 22 1.00 13.70 0.34
C GLY A 22 1.44 12.63 1.36
N GLN A 23 1.52 11.37 0.95
CA GLN A 23 1.85 10.22 1.80
C GLN A 23 3.12 9.53 1.34
N GLN A 24 3.83 8.93 2.28
CA GLN A 24 5.04 8.16 1.97
C GLN A 24 4.66 6.84 1.29
N VAL A 25 5.34 6.55 0.18
CA VAL A 25 5.26 5.23 -0.47
C VAL A 25 6.23 4.26 0.22
N TYR A 26 5.71 3.14 0.67
CA TYR A 26 6.46 2.03 1.24
C TYR A 26 6.58 0.90 0.22
N LYS A 27 7.62 0.06 0.37
CA LYS A 27 7.79 -1.17 -0.42
C LYS A 27 7.90 -2.36 0.52
N ALA A 28 7.14 -3.43 0.30
CA ALA A 28 7.25 -4.65 1.08
C ALA A 28 8.59 -5.39 0.83
N ASP A 29 9.33 -5.76 1.86
CA ASP A 29 10.61 -6.53 1.77
C ASP A 29 10.39 -8.04 1.69
N ARG A 30 9.20 -8.49 2.07
CA ARG A 30 8.73 -9.89 2.03
C ARG A 30 7.21 -9.92 1.90
N LYS A 31 6.64 -11.12 1.82
CA LYS A 31 5.19 -11.29 1.91
C LYS A 31 4.72 -10.81 3.28
N ILE A 32 3.84 -9.80 3.31
CA ILE A 32 3.23 -9.25 4.52
C ILE A 32 1.87 -9.92 4.77
N SER A 33 1.10 -10.17 3.71
CA SER A 33 -0.18 -10.89 3.73
C SER A 33 -0.46 -11.56 2.39
N GLU A 34 -1.60 -12.24 2.25
CA GLU A 34 -2.04 -12.80 0.95
C GLU A 34 -2.18 -11.72 -0.14
N ASN A 35 -2.55 -10.50 0.27
CA ASN A 35 -2.78 -9.37 -0.63
C ASN A 35 -1.59 -8.39 -0.69
N LEU A 36 -0.48 -8.65 0.01
CA LEU A 36 0.67 -7.75 -0.02
C LEU A 36 1.96 -8.56 -0.09
N ARG A 37 2.50 -8.67 -1.31
CA ARG A 37 3.62 -9.55 -1.64
C ARG A 37 4.93 -8.79 -1.56
N LYS A 38 6.04 -9.54 -1.53
CA LYS A 38 7.38 -8.95 -1.62
C LYS A 38 7.50 -8.05 -2.84
N ASN A 39 8.09 -6.88 -2.65
CA ASN A 39 8.29 -5.78 -3.61
C ASN A 39 7.03 -5.03 -4.06
N ASP A 40 5.83 -5.39 -3.59
CA ASP A 40 4.68 -4.52 -3.79
C ASP A 40 4.93 -3.18 -3.09
N GLN A 41 4.45 -2.12 -3.71
CA GLN A 41 4.52 -0.76 -3.20
C GLN A 41 3.14 -0.33 -2.72
N PHE A 42 3.07 0.43 -1.64
CA PHE A 42 1.79 0.88 -1.11
C PHE A 42 1.91 2.20 -0.35
N TYR A 43 0.82 2.95 -0.30
CA TYR A 43 0.70 4.14 0.55
C TYR A 43 -0.70 4.19 1.16
N LEU A 44 -0.80 4.89 2.29
CA LEU A 44 -2.07 5.21 2.94
C LEU A 44 -2.77 6.31 2.15
N ASP A 45 -4.06 6.18 1.84
CA ASP A 45 -4.83 7.23 1.17
C ASP A 45 -4.62 8.60 1.84
N GLY A 46 -4.23 9.61 1.07
CA GLY A 46 -3.88 10.92 1.61
C GLY A 46 -5.07 11.71 2.12
N GLN A 47 -6.24 11.51 1.50
CA GLN A 47 -7.46 12.25 1.80
C GLN A 47 -8.16 11.72 3.06
N HIS A 48 -8.58 10.46 3.05
CA HIS A 48 -9.44 9.86 4.10
C HIS A 48 -8.65 9.01 5.09
N LYS A 49 -7.45 8.53 4.70
CA LYS A 49 -6.57 7.70 5.55
C LYS A 49 -7.23 6.43 6.08
N ASP A 50 -8.16 5.88 5.32
CA ASP A 50 -8.98 4.70 5.67
C ASP A 50 -8.66 3.47 4.82
N HIS A 51 -7.75 3.58 3.86
CA HIS A 51 -7.37 2.49 2.97
C HIS A 51 -5.93 2.61 2.47
N LEU A 52 -5.39 1.50 1.99
CA LEU A 52 -4.10 1.42 1.31
C LEU A 52 -4.31 1.24 -0.19
N GLU A 53 -3.55 2.00 -0.98
CA GLU A 53 -3.42 1.72 -2.41
C GLU A 53 -2.20 0.86 -2.67
N VAL A 54 -2.38 -0.25 -3.38
CA VAL A 54 -1.32 -1.24 -3.62
C VAL A 54 -0.96 -1.28 -5.10
N PHE A 55 0.35 -1.27 -5.35
CA PHE A 55 0.96 -1.28 -6.66
C PHE A 55 2.01 -2.39 -6.73
N ASP A 56 2.27 -2.90 -7.92
CA ASP A 56 3.35 -3.86 -8.12
C ASP A 56 4.73 -3.18 -8.06
N LYS A 57 5.79 -3.99 -8.23
CA LYS A 57 7.18 -3.50 -8.23
C LYS A 57 7.49 -2.55 -9.39
N GLN A 58 6.69 -2.55 -10.45
CA GLN A 58 6.79 -1.64 -11.60
C GLN A 58 5.91 -0.39 -11.45
N GLY A 59 5.18 -0.28 -10.33
CA GLY A 59 4.30 0.83 -10.01
C GLY A 59 2.92 0.74 -10.65
N ASN A 60 2.55 -0.39 -11.26
CA ASN A 60 1.20 -0.59 -11.80
C ASN A 60 0.22 -0.85 -10.66
N PHE A 61 -0.94 -0.22 -10.73
CA PHE A 61 -1.99 -0.41 -9.74
C PHE A 61 -2.46 -1.88 -9.70
N ARG A 62 -2.65 -2.40 -8.50
CA ARG A 62 -3.18 -3.75 -8.25
C ARG A 62 -4.59 -3.70 -7.70
N PHE A 63 -4.77 -3.08 -6.53
CA PHE A 63 -6.04 -3.00 -5.83
C PHE A 63 -5.96 -2.04 -4.62
N VAL A 64 -7.11 -1.77 -4.03
CA VAL A 64 -7.26 -1.06 -2.75
C VAL A 64 -7.52 -2.06 -1.63
N LEU A 65 -6.83 -1.88 -0.50
CA LEU A 65 -7.08 -2.63 0.74
C LEU A 65 -7.72 -1.74 1.80
N ASN A 66 -8.69 -2.26 2.53
CA ASN A 66 -9.11 -1.68 3.81
C ASN A 66 -7.98 -1.86 4.85
N LEU A 67 -8.01 -1.11 5.96
CA LEU A 67 -6.96 -1.19 7.00
C LEU A 67 -6.91 -2.56 7.71
N ASP A 68 -7.97 -3.37 7.61
CA ASP A 68 -7.99 -4.75 8.08
C ASP A 68 -7.31 -5.75 7.11
N GLY A 69 -6.88 -5.29 5.93
CA GLY A 69 -6.21 -6.09 4.90
C GLY A 69 -7.14 -6.75 3.88
N SER A 70 -8.46 -6.58 3.99
CA SER A 70 -9.43 -7.04 3.00
C SER A 70 -9.41 -6.18 1.74
N ILE A 71 -9.72 -6.76 0.57
CA ILE A 71 -9.79 -6.02 -0.69
C ILE A 71 -11.07 -5.19 -0.74
N ASN A 72 -10.92 -3.90 -1.01
CA ASN A 72 -12.06 -3.01 -1.28
C ASN A 72 -12.40 -3.05 -2.78
N GLY A 73 -13.34 -3.91 -3.16
CA GLY A 73 -13.71 -4.13 -4.57
C GLY A 73 -14.21 -2.86 -5.28
N ALA A 74 -15.03 -2.05 -4.60
CA ALA A 74 -15.58 -0.82 -5.17
C ALA A 74 -14.50 0.22 -5.44
N LYS A 75 -13.62 0.50 -4.45
CA LYS A 75 -12.50 1.44 -4.64
C LYS A 75 -11.49 0.91 -5.66
N THR A 76 -11.27 -0.42 -5.71
CA THR A 76 -10.40 -1.07 -6.71
C THR A 76 -10.90 -0.83 -8.13
N ALA A 77 -12.18 -1.07 -8.40
CA ALA A 77 -12.76 -0.85 -9.73
C ALA A 77 -12.67 0.62 -10.16
N LYS A 78 -12.88 1.56 -9.22
CA LYS A 78 -12.75 3.00 -9.49
C LYS A 78 -11.31 3.39 -9.81
N ALA A 79 -10.34 2.96 -9.00
CA ALA A 79 -8.93 3.25 -9.19
C ALA A 79 -8.36 2.64 -10.49
N ALA A 80 -8.79 1.43 -10.84
CA ALA A 80 -8.42 0.80 -12.10
C ALA A 80 -8.92 1.59 -13.32
N LYS A 81 -10.17 2.07 -13.30
CA LYS A 81 -10.72 2.94 -14.36
C LYS A 81 -9.98 4.26 -14.50
N GLN A 82 -9.41 4.78 -13.41
CA GLN A 82 -8.59 5.99 -13.42
C GLN A 82 -7.17 5.75 -13.95
N GLY A 83 -6.77 4.50 -14.20
CA GLY A 83 -5.43 4.17 -14.69
C GLY A 83 -4.32 4.55 -13.71
N ARG A 84 -4.58 4.45 -12.40
CA ARG A 84 -3.61 4.87 -11.37
C ARG A 84 -2.27 4.15 -11.55
N ARG A 85 -1.19 4.91 -11.37
CA ARG A 85 0.18 4.42 -11.41
C ARG A 85 1.05 5.26 -10.50
N ILE A 86 2.01 4.63 -9.84
CA ILE A 86 3.07 5.34 -9.14
C ILE A 86 4.39 5.21 -9.94
N PRO A 87 5.12 6.32 -10.21
CA PRO A 87 6.40 6.28 -10.92
C PRO A 87 7.54 5.43 -10.30
#